data_AF-A0A2E7MZY2-F1
#
_entry.id   AF-A0A2E7MZY2-F1
#
_cell.length_a   1.000
_cell.length_b   1.000
_cell.length_c   1.000
_cell.angle_alpha   90.00
_cell.angle_beta   90.00
_cell.angle_gamma   90.00
#
_symmetry.space_group_name_H-M   'P 1'
#
loop_
_entity.id
_entity.type
_entity.pdbx_description
1 polymer ?
#
loop_
_entity_poly.entity_id
_entity_poly.type
_entity_poly.pdbx_seq_one_letter_code
_entity_poly.pdbx_strand_id
1 'polypeptide(L)' 'MLDWFKKRRMLKRWQIMCWSLICIFAGFYMSLVELNIYEWTFISIGILWGGWDLLFSKNR' A
#
# COMPACT_ATOMS: atom_id res chain seq x y z
N MET A 1 -4.13 26.64 -10.43
CA MET A 1 -3.02 25.77 -9.96
C MET A 1 -3.12 25.46 -8.46
N LEU A 2 -3.48 26.45 -7.62
CA LEU A 2 -3.71 26.26 -6.18
C LEU A 2 -4.88 25.33 -5.82
N ASP A 3 -5.93 25.28 -6.64
CA ASP A 3 -7.09 24.39 -6.38
C ASP A 3 -6.76 22.90 -6.51
N TRP A 4 -5.68 22.56 -7.23
CA TRP A 4 -5.23 21.18 -7.39
C TRP A 4 -4.64 20.62 -6.09
N PHE A 5 -3.93 21.46 -5.32
CA PHE A 5 -3.43 21.08 -3.99
C PHE A 5 -4.53 21.09 -2.94
N LYS A 6 -5.48 22.02 -3.01
CA LYS A 6 -6.58 22.17 -2.03
C LYS A 6 -7.53 20.96 -2.03
N LYS A 7 -7.59 20.21 -3.13
CA LYS A 7 -8.38 18.97 -3.28
C LYS A 7 -7.65 17.70 -2.83
N ARG A 8 -6.42 17.78 -2.30
CA ARG A 8 -5.77 16.63 -1.65
C ARG A 8 -6.34 16.48 -0.25
N ARG A 9 -7.53 15.86 -0.15
CA ARG A 9 -8.09 15.35 1.10
C ARG A 9 -6.98 14.55 1.79
N MET A 10 -6.44 15.07 2.88
CA MET A 10 -5.30 14.44 3.57
C MET A 10 -5.68 12.99 3.91
N LEU A 11 -4.90 12.04 3.39
CA LEU A 11 -4.95 10.65 3.80
C LEU A 11 -4.89 10.60 5.33
N LYS A 12 -5.78 9.82 5.96
CA LYS A 12 -5.77 9.74 7.42
C LYS A 12 -4.42 9.16 7.83
N ARG A 13 -3.68 9.87 8.70
CA ARG A 13 -2.33 9.47 9.15
C ARG A 13 -2.26 8.01 9.62
N TRP A 14 -3.32 7.54 10.29
CA TRP A 14 -3.46 6.15 10.72
C TRP A 14 -3.49 5.13 9.57
N GLN A 15 -4.12 5.45 8.43
CA GLN A 15 -4.14 4.55 7.27
C GLN A 15 -2.74 4.41 6.67
N ILE A 16 -1.98 5.51 6.60
CA ILE A 16 -0.58 5.48 6.14
C ILE A 16 0.29 4.69 7.11
N MET A 17 0.12 4.88 8.43
CA MET A 17 0.87 4.13 9.45
C MET A 17 0.57 2.62 9.39
N CYS A 18 -0.70 2.22 9.32
CA CYS A 18 -1.05 0.80 9.18
C CYS A 18 -0.53 0.20 7.88
N TRP A 19 -0.61 0.96 6.78
CA TRP A 19 -0.15 0.48 5.47
C TRP A 19 1.36 0.32 5.40
N SER A 20 2.11 1.28 5.96
CA SER A 20 3.57 1.19 6.05
C SER A 20 4.02 0.00 6.90
N LEU A 21 3.35 -0.30 8.01
CA LEU A 21 3.59 -1.52 8.79
C LEU A 21 3.35 -2.79 7.96
N ILE A 22 2.24 -2.87 7.22
CA ILE A 22 1.93 -4.03 6.37
C ILE A 22 3.03 -4.24 5.31
N CYS A 23 3.50 -3.17 4.66
CA CYS A 23 4.59 -3.27 3.69
C CYS A 23 5.90 -3.79 4.31
N ILE A 24 6.25 -3.33 5.52
CA ILE A 24 7.46 -3.79 6.22
C ILE A 24 7.34 -5.28 6.57
N PHE A 25 6.20 -5.71 7.13
CA PHE A 25 5.96 -7.11 7.45
C PHE A 25 5.97 -8.01 6.21
N ALA A 26 5.36 -7.57 5.11
CA ALA A 26 5.34 -8.33 3.88
C ALA A 26 6.74 -8.44 3.24
N GLY A 27 7.53 -7.36 3.24
CA GLY A 27 8.92 -7.40 2.76
C GLY A 27 9.82 -8.29 3.63
N PHE A 28 9.60 -8.29 4.96
CA PHE A 28 10.30 -9.18 5.88
C PHE A 28 9.93 -10.65 5.63
N TYR A 29 8.64 -10.95 5.45
CA TYR A 29 8.16 -12.29 5.11
C TYR A 29 8.76 -12.78 3.79
N MET A 30 8.78 -11.94 2.75
CA MET A 30 9.40 -12.28 1.46
C MET A 30 10.91 -12.52 1.55
N SER A 31 11.58 -11.92 2.54
CA SER A 31 13.03 -12.08 2.74
C SER A 31 13.39 -13.35 3.50
N LEU A 32 12.47 -13.86 4.33
CA LEU A 32 12.69 -15.08 5.12
C LEU A 32 12.23 -16.36 4.41
N VAL A 33 11.26 -16.23 3.50
CA VAL A 33 10.70 -17.36 2.77
C VAL A 33 11.31 -17.39 1.37
N GLU A 34 11.84 -18.53 0.95
CA GLU A 34 12.23 -18.77 -0.45
C GLU A 34 10.98 -18.83 -1.32
N LEU A 35 10.47 -17.65 -1.69
CA LEU A 35 9.31 -17.50 -2.55
C LEU A 35 9.71 -17.63 -4.01
N ASN A 36 8.92 -18.39 -4.77
CA ASN A 36 9.09 -18.45 -6.21
C ASN A 36 8.77 -17.09 -6.86
N ILE A 37 9.30 -16.85 -8.07
CA ILE A 37 9.05 -15.60 -8.83
C ILE A 37 7.54 -15.31 -8.96
N TYR A 38 6.72 -16.33 -9.17
CA TYR A 38 5.26 -16.18 -9.26
C TYR A 38 4.64 -15.68 -7.95
N GLU A 39 5.10 -16.18 -6.81
CA GLU A 39 4.62 -15.76 -5.48
C GLU A 39 5.09 -14.35 -5.14
N TRP A 40 6.34 -14.02 -5.46
CA TRP A 40 6.87 -12.65 -5.36
C TRP A 40 6.00 -11.66 -6.13
N THR A 41 5.65 -12.01 -7.37
CA THR A 41 4.83 -11.16 -8.24
C THR A 41 3.41 -11.01 -7.68
N PHE A 42 2.81 -12.10 -7.20
CA PHE A 42 1.45 -12.10 -6.67
C PHE A 42 1.33 -11.27 -5.38
N ILE A 43 2.26 -11.43 -4.43
CA ILE A 43 2.26 -10.67 -3.19
C ILE A 43 2.56 -9.18 -3.49
N SER A 44 3.47 -8.89 -4.42
CA SER A 44 3.77 -7.50 -4.82
C SER A 44 2.55 -6.81 -5.45
N ILE A 45 1.82 -7.49 -6.33
CA ILE A 45 0.56 -6.99 -6.92
C ILE A 45 -0.51 -6.82 -5.83
N GLY A 46 -0.64 -7.77 -4.91
CA GLY A 46 -1.57 -7.69 -3.78
C GLY A 46 -1.30 -6.49 -2.86
N ILE A 47 -0.03 -6.21 -2.56
CA ILE A 47 0.37 -5.01 -1.80
C ILE A 47 0.06 -3.75 -2.61
N LEU A 48 0.44 -3.67 -3.88
CA LEU A 48 0.18 -2.47 -4.68
C LEU A 48 -1.33 -2.18 -4.80
N TRP A 49 -2.13 -3.21 -5.04
CA TRP A 49 -3.58 -3.08 -5.15
C TRP A 49 -4.24 -2.76 -3.80
N GLY A 50 -3.88 -3.48 -2.74
CA GLY A 50 -4.39 -3.23 -1.39
C GLY A 50 -4.03 -1.83 -0.87
N GLY A 51 -2.83 -1.34 -1.22
CA GLY A 51 -2.39 0.00 -0.87
C GLY A 51 -3.12 1.06 -1.66
N TRP A 52 -3.38 0.80 -2.94
CA TRP A 52 -4.19 1.68 -3.76
C TRP A 52 -5.63 1.78 -3.23
N ASP A 53 -6.25 0.66 -2.86
CA ASP A 53 -7.60 0.66 -2.31
C ASP A 53 -7.64 1.32 -0.91
N LEU A 54 -6.78 0.90 0.03
CA LEU A 54 -6.79 1.44 1.39
C LEU A 54 -6.50 2.95 1.44
N LEU A 55 -5.57 3.43 0.62
CA LEU A 55 -5.17 4.83 0.59
C LEU A 55 -6.14 5.67 -0.28
N PHE A 56 -6.57 5.19 -1.44
CA PHE A 56 -7.29 6.02 -2.41
C PHE A 56 -8.77 5.66 -2.63
N SER A 57 -9.27 4.52 -2.16
CA SER A 57 -10.67 4.06 -2.38
C SER A 57 -11.71 4.84 -1.60
N LYS A 58 -11.31 5.73 -0.69
CA LYS A 58 -12.27 6.52 0.10
C LYS A 58 -12.81 7.74 -0.66
N ASN A 59 -13.41 7.49 -1.82
CA ASN A 59 -14.35 8.39 -2.48
C ASN A 59 -15.26 7.71 -3.54
N ARG A 60 -15.74 6.49 -3.28
CA ARG A 60 -17.06 6.06 -3.79
C ARG A 60 -18.11 6.23 -2.71
#